data_AF-A0A940UF19-F1
#
_entry.id   AF-A0A940UF19-F1
#
_cell.length_a   1.000
_cell.length_b   1.000
_cell.length_c   1.000
_cell.angle_alpha   90.00
_cell.angle_beta   90.00
_cell.angle_gamma   90.00
#
_symmetry.space_group_name_H-M   'P 1'
#
loop_
_entity.id
_entity.type
_entity.pdbx_description
1 polymer ?
#
loop_
_entity_poly.entity_id
_entity_poly.type
_entity_poly.pdbx_seq_one_letter_code
_entity_poly.pdbx_strand_id
1 'polypeptide(L)'
;MTVKRVQELLAQQRLPEGSAPAGDKGGAAPAAHLPGELRALLASLEPAAVAGILDRLSPEDVVLAWSAIADDRQDEILHEVLDSTRDALAARSGYLNADSVVNAFELIQGRLVQTTIESVDDLAEIKPLWVDLVGTTEADRRKIGQYFGLELPDPEDLTDIETSARFYVEEETEIHLH
;
A
#
# COMPACT_ATOMS: atom_id res chain seq x y z
N MET A 1 -19.56 -19.31 -10.47
CA MET A 1 -18.57 -20.08 -11.24
C MET A 1 -17.19 -19.38 -11.30
N THR A 2 -17.07 -18.09 -10.95
CA THR A 2 -15.88 -17.27 -11.23
C THR A 2 -14.72 -17.41 -10.22
N VAL A 3 -14.99 -17.49 -8.91
CA VAL A 3 -13.94 -17.57 -7.86
C VAL A 3 -13.04 -18.81 -8.02
N LYS A 4 -13.63 -19.98 -8.27
CA LYS A 4 -12.87 -21.24 -8.46
C LYS A 4 -11.91 -21.15 -9.65
N ARG A 5 -12.34 -20.50 -10.74
CA ARG A 5 -11.50 -20.32 -11.93
C ARG A 5 -10.31 -19.40 -11.64
N VAL A 6 -10.51 -18.34 -10.87
CA VAL A 6 -9.42 -17.45 -10.44
C VAL A 6 -8.45 -18.21 -9.53
N GLN A 7 -8.94 -18.99 -8.56
CA GLN A 7 -8.11 -19.83 -7.69
C GLN A 7 -7.29 -20.86 -8.47
N GLU A 8 -7.88 -21.51 -9.48
CA GLU A 8 -7.16 -22.44 -10.37
C GLU A 8 -6.04 -21.76 -11.16
N LEU A 9 -6.28 -20.54 -11.67
CA LEU A 9 -5.28 -19.78 -12.41
C LEU A 9 -4.14 -19.27 -11.50
N LEU A 10 -4.44 -18.92 -10.25
CA LEU A 10 -3.44 -18.53 -9.26
C LEU A 10 -2.61 -19.75 -8.80
N ALA A 11 -3.24 -20.91 -8.60
CA ALA A 11 -2.55 -22.16 -8.26
C ALA A 11 -1.59 -22.61 -9.37
N GLN A 12 -1.96 -22.45 -10.64
CA GLN A 12 -1.10 -22.74 -11.80
C GLN A 12 0.16 -21.85 -11.85
N GLN A 13 0.09 -20.62 -11.34
CA GLN A 13 1.25 -19.72 -11.25
C GLN A 13 2.22 -20.07 -10.12
N ARG A 14 1.75 -20.77 -9.08
CA ARG A 14 2.59 -21.20 -7.95
C ARG A 14 3.41 -22.45 -8.25
N LEU A 15 3.07 -23.19 -9.32
CA LEU A 15 3.92 -24.27 -9.82
C LEU A 15 5.13 -23.66 -10.53
N PRO A 16 6.36 -23.87 -10.03
CA PRO A 16 7.53 -23.51 -10.82
C PRO A 16 7.47 -24.35 -12.11
N GLU A 17 7.57 -23.70 -13.28
CA GLU A 17 7.88 -24.37 -14.54
C GLU A 17 9.25 -25.05 -14.43
N GLY A 18 9.26 -26.22 -13.80
CA GLY A 18 10.44 -26.94 -13.35
C GLY A 18 10.29 -28.43 -13.57
N SER A 19 9.84 -28.84 -14.76
CA SER A 19 10.22 -30.14 -15.32
C SER A 19 10.24 -30.09 -16.85
N ALA A 20 11.32 -29.57 -17.42
CA ALA A 20 11.74 -29.93 -18.77
C ALA A 20 13.09 -30.66 -18.69
N PRO A 21 13.23 -31.85 -19.29
CA PRO A 21 14.52 -32.52 -19.39
C PRO A 21 15.42 -31.75 -20.36
N ALA A 22 16.72 -31.80 -20.12
CA ALA A 22 17.75 -31.14 -20.91
C ALA A 22 17.59 -31.39 -22.42
N GLY A 23 17.40 -30.29 -23.15
CA GLY A 23 17.36 -30.24 -24.61
C GLY A 23 17.74 -28.85 -25.10
N ASP A 24 18.97 -28.73 -25.57
CA ASP A 24 19.58 -27.59 -26.26
C ASP A 24 18.64 -26.95 -27.31
N LYS A 25 18.44 -25.62 -27.22
CA LYS A 25 18.69 -24.61 -28.27
C LYS A 25 18.01 -23.28 -27.90
N GLY A 26 18.72 -22.19 -28.19
CA GLY A 26 18.40 -20.83 -27.78
C GLY A 26 16.98 -20.35 -28.06
N GLY A 27 16.40 -19.73 -27.05
CA GLY A 27 15.23 -18.87 -27.09
C GLY A 27 15.30 -18.02 -25.82
N ALA A 28 15.17 -16.70 -25.96
CA ALA A 28 15.16 -15.79 -24.83
C ALA A 28 14.20 -16.29 -23.75
N ALA A 29 14.67 -16.34 -22.50
CA ALA A 29 13.80 -16.60 -21.37
C ALA A 29 12.66 -15.57 -21.39
N PRO A 30 11.38 -15.98 -21.47
CA PRO A 30 10.32 -15.02 -21.29
C PRO A 30 10.37 -14.62 -19.81
N ALA A 31 10.56 -13.33 -19.56
CA ALA A 31 10.27 -12.70 -18.29
C ALA A 31 8.96 -13.26 -17.73
N ALA A 32 8.88 -13.55 -16.44
CA ALA A 32 7.70 -14.07 -15.76
C ALA A 32 6.44 -13.30 -16.20
N HIS A 33 5.70 -13.86 -17.16
CA HIS A 33 4.45 -13.28 -17.64
C HIS A 33 3.37 -13.72 -16.66
N LEU A 34 2.85 -12.76 -15.89
CA LEU A 34 1.52 -12.90 -15.30
C LEU A 34 0.56 -13.37 -16.41
N PRO A 35 -0.23 -14.44 -16.23
CA PRO A 35 -0.98 -15.05 -17.32
C PRO A 35 -1.96 -14.04 -17.89
N GLY A 36 -1.82 -13.75 -19.20
CA GLY A 36 -2.76 -12.88 -19.91
C GLY A 36 -4.22 -13.32 -19.76
N GLU A 37 -4.47 -14.61 -19.48
CA GLU A 37 -5.79 -15.15 -19.20
C GLU A 37 -6.40 -14.65 -17.88
N LEU A 38 -5.61 -14.57 -16.79
CA LEU A 38 -6.10 -14.02 -15.52
C LEU A 38 -6.41 -12.52 -15.68
N ARG A 39 -5.51 -11.78 -16.33
CA ARG A 39 -5.70 -10.35 -16.63
C ARG A 39 -6.93 -10.12 -17.50
N ALA A 40 -7.11 -10.90 -18.57
CA ALA A 40 -8.26 -10.79 -19.46
C ALA A 40 -9.58 -11.14 -18.74
N LEU A 41 -9.56 -12.16 -17.87
CA LEU A 41 -10.73 -12.52 -17.08
C LEU A 41 -11.12 -11.40 -16.12
N LEU A 42 -10.17 -10.86 -15.34
CA LEU A 42 -10.43 -9.75 -14.41
C LEU A 42 -10.84 -8.47 -15.14
N ALA A 43 -10.26 -8.21 -16.33
CA ALA A 43 -10.64 -7.09 -17.20
C ALA A 43 -12.08 -7.18 -17.71
N SER A 44 -12.59 -8.40 -17.91
CA SER A 44 -13.95 -8.64 -18.42
C SER A 44 -15.06 -8.53 -17.36
N LEU A 45 -14.69 -8.43 -16.07
CA LEU A 45 -15.63 -8.40 -14.95
C LEU A 45 -15.82 -6.96 -14.43
N GLU A 46 -17.01 -6.66 -13.94
CA GLU A 46 -17.32 -5.41 -13.26
C GLU A 46 -16.51 -5.25 -11.96
N PRO A 47 -16.13 -4.02 -11.54
CA PRO A 47 -15.33 -3.77 -10.35
C PRO A 47 -15.86 -4.46 -9.08
N ALA A 48 -17.16 -4.34 -8.80
CA ALA A 48 -17.81 -4.99 -7.65
C ALA A 48 -17.74 -6.53 -7.70
N ALA A 49 -17.76 -7.12 -8.90
CA ALA A 49 -17.62 -8.56 -9.06
C ALA A 49 -16.18 -9.02 -8.81
N VAL A 50 -15.19 -8.21 -9.17
CA VAL A 50 -13.78 -8.46 -8.84
C VAL A 50 -13.56 -8.34 -7.34
N ALA A 51 -14.09 -7.29 -6.70
CA ALA A 51 -14.00 -7.09 -5.26
C ALA A 51 -14.52 -8.32 -4.48
N GLY A 52 -15.73 -8.78 -4.79
CA GLY A 52 -16.29 -9.97 -4.14
C GLY A 52 -15.55 -11.28 -4.43
N ILE A 53 -14.69 -11.33 -5.46
CA ILE A 53 -13.74 -12.44 -5.66
C ILE A 53 -12.55 -12.28 -4.72
N LEU A 54 -11.93 -11.10 -4.67
CA LEU A 54 -10.78 -10.81 -3.81
C LEU A 54 -11.10 -11.08 -2.33
N ASP A 55 -12.28 -10.68 -1.86
CA ASP A 55 -12.73 -10.90 -0.47
C ASP A 55 -12.79 -12.36 -0.02
N ARG A 56 -12.71 -13.29 -0.97
CA ARG A 56 -12.80 -14.73 -0.74
C ARG A 56 -11.49 -15.46 -0.99
N LEU A 57 -10.45 -14.73 -1.40
CA LEU A 57 -9.12 -15.26 -1.63
C LEU A 57 -8.28 -15.24 -0.34
N SER A 58 -7.21 -16.03 -0.32
CA SER A 58 -6.21 -15.95 0.74
C SER A 58 -5.41 -14.64 0.61
N PRO A 59 -4.79 -14.12 1.69
CA PRO A 59 -3.98 -12.89 1.59
C PRO A 59 -2.86 -12.97 0.55
N GLU A 60 -2.26 -14.14 0.34
CA GLU A 60 -1.24 -14.35 -0.69
C GLU A 60 -1.82 -14.27 -2.10
N ASP A 61 -2.99 -14.89 -2.31
CA ASP A 61 -3.69 -14.93 -3.59
C ASP A 61 -4.30 -13.58 -3.97
N VAL A 62 -4.78 -12.82 -2.98
CA VAL A 62 -5.30 -11.45 -3.13
C VAL A 62 -4.23 -10.56 -3.75
N VAL A 63 -3.01 -10.59 -3.23
CA VAL A 63 -1.90 -9.76 -3.74
C VAL A 63 -1.49 -10.16 -5.15
N LEU A 64 -1.44 -11.46 -5.43
CA LEU A 64 -1.12 -11.93 -6.78
C LEU A 64 -2.21 -11.53 -7.79
N ALA A 65 -3.48 -11.68 -7.41
CA ALA A 65 -4.60 -11.24 -8.23
C ALA A 65 -4.59 -9.71 -8.44
N TRP A 66 -4.26 -8.94 -7.39
CA TRP A 66 -4.15 -7.48 -7.44
C TRP A 66 -3.12 -7.02 -8.47
N SER A 67 -1.93 -7.64 -8.47
CA SER A 67 -0.88 -7.33 -9.45
C SER A 67 -1.25 -7.60 -10.91
N ALA A 68 -2.30 -8.39 -11.14
CA ALA A 68 -2.83 -8.67 -12.48
C ALA A 68 -3.89 -7.67 -12.94
N ILE A 69 -4.40 -6.81 -12.04
CA ILE A 69 -5.40 -5.77 -12.33
C ILE A 69 -4.66 -4.53 -12.84
N ALA A 70 -5.22 -3.88 -13.85
CA ALA A 70 -4.65 -2.64 -14.37
C ALA A 70 -4.84 -1.49 -13.37
N ASP A 71 -3.81 -0.65 -13.23
CA ASP A 71 -3.73 0.39 -12.20
C ASP A 71 -4.92 1.36 -12.25
N ASP A 72 -5.39 1.70 -13.45
CA ASP A 72 -6.56 2.56 -13.68
C ASP A 72 -7.88 2.00 -13.11
N ARG A 73 -7.94 0.70 -12.81
CA ARG A 73 -9.11 0.03 -12.23
C ARG A 73 -8.97 -0.30 -10.76
N GLN A 74 -7.77 -0.20 -10.21
CA GLN A 74 -7.50 -0.61 -8.84
C GLN A 74 -8.29 0.25 -7.85
N ASP A 75 -8.38 1.57 -8.07
CA ASP A 75 -9.10 2.51 -7.20
C ASP A 75 -10.59 2.19 -7.10
N GLU A 76 -11.24 1.92 -8.24
CA GLU A 76 -12.66 1.55 -8.27
C GLU A 76 -12.93 0.25 -7.48
N ILE A 77 -12.01 -0.71 -7.54
CA ILE A 77 -12.14 -1.99 -6.84
C ILE A 77 -11.80 -1.84 -5.36
N LEU A 78 -10.85 -0.98 -5.00
CA LEU A 78 -10.51 -0.67 -3.61
C LEU A 78 -11.75 -0.19 -2.84
N HIS A 79 -12.59 0.65 -3.44
CA HIS A 79 -13.81 1.13 -2.79
C HIS A 79 -14.88 0.05 -2.54
N GLU A 80 -14.80 -1.09 -3.23
CA GLU A 80 -15.81 -2.15 -3.19
C GLU A 80 -15.40 -3.36 -2.34
N VAL A 81 -14.09 -3.57 -2.09
CA VAL A 81 -13.59 -4.69 -1.26
C VAL A 81 -13.82 -4.45 0.24
N LEU A 82 -13.89 -5.54 1.01
CA LEU A 82 -13.96 -5.49 2.48
C LEU A 82 -12.67 -4.94 3.09
N ASP A 83 -12.78 -4.33 4.27
CA ASP A 83 -11.65 -3.73 4.99
C ASP A 83 -10.52 -4.76 5.26
N SER A 84 -10.87 -6.01 5.58
CA SER A 84 -9.89 -7.09 5.74
C SER A 84 -9.06 -7.37 4.49
N THR A 85 -9.66 -7.19 3.31
CA THR A 85 -9.00 -7.39 2.01
C THR A 85 -8.13 -6.20 1.67
N ARG A 86 -8.60 -4.99 1.97
CA ARG A 86 -7.79 -3.76 1.91
C ARG A 86 -6.58 -3.87 2.82
N ASP A 87 -6.74 -4.34 4.05
CA ASP A 87 -5.64 -4.55 5.01
C ASP A 87 -4.62 -5.56 4.47
N ALA A 88 -5.09 -6.68 3.90
CA ALA A 88 -4.22 -7.69 3.31
C ALA A 88 -3.44 -7.15 2.10
N LEU A 89 -4.06 -6.32 1.27
CA LEU A 89 -3.41 -5.62 0.16
C LEU A 89 -2.40 -4.61 0.68
N ALA A 90 -2.85 -3.69 1.53
CA ALA A 90 -2.07 -2.61 2.13
C ALA A 90 -0.81 -3.15 2.82
N ALA A 91 -0.91 -4.25 3.57
CA ALA A 91 0.23 -4.87 4.25
C ALA A 91 1.37 -5.29 3.31
N ARG A 92 1.09 -5.44 2.00
CA ARG A 92 2.04 -5.99 1.02
C ARG A 92 2.26 -5.10 -0.21
N SER A 93 1.37 -4.13 -0.48
CA SER A 93 1.40 -3.29 -1.69
C SER A 93 1.98 -1.89 -1.47
N GLY A 94 2.17 -1.43 -0.23
CA GLY A 94 2.56 -0.05 0.03
C GLY A 94 1.40 0.95 0.03
N TYR A 95 0.17 0.52 -0.31
CA TYR A 95 -1.05 1.31 -0.09
C TYR A 95 -1.33 1.46 1.40
N LEU A 96 -1.90 2.60 1.78
CA LEU A 96 -2.37 2.88 3.13
C LEU A 96 -3.80 2.34 3.31
N ASN A 97 -4.23 2.13 4.55
CA ASN A 97 -5.60 1.69 4.83
C ASN A 97 -6.61 2.77 4.35
N ALA A 98 -7.76 2.36 3.80
CA ALA A 98 -8.75 3.27 3.20
C ALA A 98 -9.43 4.21 4.22
N ASP A 99 -9.45 3.86 5.50
CA ASP A 99 -9.93 4.72 6.58
C ASP A 99 -8.84 5.67 7.09
N SER A 100 -7.60 5.49 6.65
CA SER A 100 -6.49 6.39 6.96
C SER A 100 -6.50 7.59 6.02
N VAL A 101 -6.37 8.77 6.59
CA VAL A 101 -6.21 10.01 5.83
C VAL A 101 -4.77 10.47 6.01
N VAL A 102 -3.98 10.38 4.94
CA VAL A 102 -2.60 10.87 4.91
C VAL A 102 -2.46 11.99 3.90
N ASN A 103 -1.89 13.11 4.34
CA ASN A 103 -1.65 14.26 3.49
C ASN A 103 -0.19 14.69 3.60
N ALA A 104 0.44 14.93 2.46
CA ALA A 104 1.77 15.48 2.37
C ALA A 104 1.71 16.92 1.88
N PHE A 105 2.54 17.78 2.46
CA PHE A 105 2.62 19.18 2.11
C PHE A 105 4.02 19.56 1.63
N GLU A 106 4.12 20.11 0.43
CA GLU A 106 5.38 20.60 -0.15
C GLU A 106 5.33 22.11 -0.42
N LEU A 107 6.49 22.76 -0.37
CA LEU A 107 6.59 24.19 -0.61
C LEU A 107 6.90 24.46 -2.09
N ILE A 108 5.87 24.85 -2.84
CA ILE A 108 6.01 25.24 -4.25
C ILE A 108 5.88 26.74 -4.36
N GLN A 109 6.94 27.41 -4.82
CA GLN A 109 6.97 28.87 -5.02
C GLN A 109 6.52 29.68 -3.78
N GLY A 110 6.89 29.21 -2.58
CA GLY A 110 6.54 29.87 -1.32
C GLY A 110 5.11 29.60 -0.84
N ARG A 111 4.39 28.65 -1.43
CA ARG A 111 3.07 28.20 -0.96
C ARG A 111 3.11 26.73 -0.59
N LEU A 112 2.46 26.38 0.52
CA LEU A 112 2.20 24.99 0.87
C LEU A 112 1.15 24.45 -0.10
N VAL A 113 1.51 23.40 -0.82
CA VAL A 113 0.62 22.61 -1.67
C VAL A 113 0.42 21.28 -0.99
N GLN A 114 -0.85 20.86 -0.89
CA GLN A 114 -1.25 19.61 -0.28
C GLN A 114 -1.46 18.54 -1.36
N THR A 115 -0.98 17.34 -1.07
CA THR A 115 -1.20 16.12 -1.86
C THR A 115 -1.74 15.05 -0.94
N THR A 116 -2.85 14.42 -1.30
CA THR A 116 -3.35 13.24 -0.59
C THR A 116 -2.50 12.03 -0.97
N ILE A 117 -2.15 11.24 0.03
CA ILE A 117 -1.26 10.09 -0.09
C ILE A 117 -2.11 8.85 0.17
N GLU A 118 -2.26 8.05 -0.87
CA GLU A 118 -2.99 6.77 -0.84
C GLU A 118 -1.98 5.62 -0.80
N SER A 119 -0.76 5.85 -1.30
CA SER A 119 0.34 4.89 -1.30
C SER A 119 1.67 5.51 -0.90
N VAL A 120 2.61 4.69 -0.42
CA VAL A 120 3.99 5.15 -0.19
C VAL A 120 4.67 5.62 -1.49
N ASP A 121 4.28 5.07 -2.63
CA ASP A 121 4.85 5.48 -3.93
C ASP A 121 4.49 6.92 -4.29
N ASP A 122 3.35 7.44 -3.81
CA ASP A 122 2.95 8.84 -4.02
C ASP A 122 3.95 9.82 -3.38
N LEU A 123 4.69 9.37 -2.36
CA LEU A 123 5.72 10.17 -1.70
C LEU A 123 7.00 10.26 -2.53
N ALA A 124 7.21 9.38 -3.52
CA ALA A 124 8.43 9.33 -4.32
C ALA A 124 8.56 10.54 -5.26
N GLU A 125 7.44 11.11 -5.70
CA GLU A 125 7.41 12.22 -6.65
C GLU A 125 7.36 13.61 -6.00
N ILE A 126 7.18 13.67 -4.68
CA ILE A 126 7.06 14.93 -3.94
C ILE A 126 8.20 15.10 -2.93
N LYS A 127 8.44 16.36 -2.52
CA LYS A 127 9.41 16.67 -1.48
C LYS A 127 8.72 17.25 -0.24
N PRO A 128 8.08 16.39 0.58
CA PRO A 128 7.24 16.84 1.67
C PRO A 128 8.06 17.49 2.78
N LEU A 129 7.53 18.59 3.31
CA LEU A 129 8.02 19.24 4.53
C LEU A 129 7.21 18.82 5.75
N TRP A 130 5.94 18.48 5.54
CA TRP A 130 5.03 18.01 6.58
C TRP A 130 4.19 16.88 6.01
N VAL A 131 4.04 15.80 6.77
CA VAL A 131 3.08 14.72 6.52
C VAL A 131 2.13 14.64 7.70
N ASP A 132 0.84 14.74 7.44
CA ASP A 132 -0.23 14.57 8.40
C ASP A 132 -0.77 13.15 8.34
N LEU A 133 -0.96 12.52 9.49
CA LEU A 133 -1.37 11.12 9.66
C LEU A 133 -2.61 11.08 10.55
N VAL A 134 -3.78 10.84 9.95
CA VAL A 134 -5.06 10.79 10.68
C VAL A 134 -5.67 9.40 10.52
N GLY A 135 -6.04 8.78 11.65
CA GLY A 135 -6.65 7.44 11.65
C GLY A 135 -5.72 6.31 11.18
N THR A 136 -4.42 6.57 11.06
CA THR A 136 -3.45 5.60 10.52
C THR A 136 -3.27 4.37 11.41
N THR A 137 -3.33 3.20 10.79
CA THR A 137 -3.01 1.92 11.46
C THR A 137 -1.51 1.83 11.77
N GLU A 138 -1.11 0.91 12.67
CA GLU A 138 0.30 0.63 12.95
C GLU A 138 1.06 0.23 11.67
N ALA A 139 0.42 -0.53 10.79
CA ALA A 139 1.02 -0.94 9.52
C ALA A 139 1.29 0.27 8.61
N ASP A 140 0.36 1.22 8.52
CA ASP A 140 0.54 2.44 7.72
C ASP A 140 1.63 3.32 8.28
N ARG A 141 1.66 3.52 9.60
CA ARG A 141 2.74 4.25 10.27
C ARG A 141 4.11 3.60 10.02
N ARG A 142 4.19 2.27 10.02
CA ARG A 142 5.43 1.54 9.72
C ARG A 142 5.89 1.73 8.28
N LYS A 143 4.97 1.71 7.31
CA LYS A 143 5.29 1.94 5.89
C LYS A 143 5.80 3.37 5.66
N ILE A 144 5.08 4.37 6.18
CA ILE A 144 5.47 5.78 6.10
C ILE A 144 6.82 6.00 6.81
N GLY A 145 6.98 5.45 8.02
CA GLY A 145 8.23 5.48 8.76
C GLY A 145 9.39 4.90 7.95
N GLN A 146 9.24 3.69 7.40
CA GLN A 146 10.28 3.06 6.57
C GLN A 146 10.66 3.90 5.35
N TYR A 147 9.69 4.55 4.69
CA TYR A 147 9.98 5.44 3.57
C TYR A 147 10.90 6.60 3.96
N PHE A 148 10.64 7.23 5.11
CA PHE A 148 11.47 8.33 5.63
C PHE A 148 12.69 7.87 6.45
N GLY A 149 12.86 6.56 6.67
CA GLY A 149 13.89 6.02 7.56
C GLY A 149 13.66 6.36 9.05
N LEU A 150 12.40 6.49 9.46
CA LEU A 150 11.97 6.83 10.82
C LEU A 150 11.16 5.68 11.45
N GLU A 151 11.16 5.61 12.77
CA GLU A 151 10.22 4.80 13.53
C GLU A 151 9.15 5.74 14.10
N LEU A 152 7.89 5.57 13.67
CA LEU A 152 6.78 6.41 14.10
C LEU A 152 6.11 5.81 15.35
N PRO A 153 5.93 6.59 16.43
CA PRO A 153 5.33 6.09 17.66
C PRO A 153 3.85 5.75 17.48
N ASP A 154 3.31 4.94 18.40
CA ASP A 154 1.85 4.80 18.53
C ASP A 154 1.28 6.05 19.22
N PRO A 155 0.27 6.73 18.65
CA PRO A 155 -0.38 7.85 19.31
C PRO A 155 -1.02 7.48 20.66
N GLU A 156 -1.41 6.22 20.90
CA GLU A 156 -1.92 5.77 22.20
C GLU A 156 -0.81 5.60 23.24
N ASP A 157 0.42 5.33 22.82
CA ASP A 157 1.60 5.32 23.71
C ASP A 157 2.01 6.75 24.12
N LEU A 158 1.52 7.77 23.40
CA LEU A 158 1.66 9.17 23.75
C LEU A 158 0.60 9.59 24.78
N THR A 159 0.45 8.83 25.87
CA THR A 159 -0.44 9.19 27.00
C THR A 159 0.02 10.41 27.78
N ASP A 160 1.23 10.88 27.51
CA ASP A 160 1.81 12.07 28.10
C ASP A 160 1.93 13.19 27.06
N ILE A 161 0.84 13.96 26.87
CA ILE A 161 0.99 15.42 26.74
C ILE A 161 1.47 15.91 28.12
N GLU A 162 2.66 15.47 28.52
CA GLU A 162 3.36 16.13 29.60
C GLU A 162 3.81 17.49 29.06
N THR A 163 3.63 18.48 29.91
CA THR A 163 3.85 19.92 29.75
C THR A 163 5.28 20.32 29.31
N SER A 164 6.13 19.38 28.89
CA SER A 164 7.51 19.59 28.45
C SER A 164 7.63 20.04 26.98
N ALA A 165 6.61 19.85 26.14
CA ALA A 165 6.59 20.36 24.75
C ALA A 165 6.63 21.91 24.64
N ARG A 166 6.68 22.62 25.77
CA ARG A 166 6.70 24.09 25.85
C ARG A 166 8.05 24.71 26.24
N PHE A 167 9.09 23.94 26.55
CA PHE A 167 10.37 24.52 26.95
C PHE A 167 11.58 23.68 26.51
N TYR A 168 12.57 24.34 25.89
CA TYR A 168 13.97 23.95 25.96
C TYR A 168 14.64 24.89 26.97
N VAL A 169 15.32 24.34 27.98
CA VAL A 169 16.25 25.08 28.83
C VAL A 169 17.64 24.57 28.50
N GLU A 170 18.40 25.36 27.72
CA GLU A 170 19.86 25.31 27.81
C GLU A 170 20.27 26.14 29.04
N GLU A 171 21.28 25.65 29.76
CA GLU A 171 21.69 26.16 31.06
C GLU A 171 22.06 27.66 31.03
N GLU A 172 21.67 28.35 32.11
CA GLU A 172 21.95 29.77 32.47
C GLU A 172 20.92 30.85 32.04
N THR A 173 19.90 30.98 32.90
CA THR A 173 19.23 32.22 33.38
C THR A 173 18.43 33.08 32.39
N GLU A 174 17.16 32.72 32.15
CA GLU A 174 15.95 33.48 32.55
C GLU A 174 14.70 32.85 31.92
N ILE A 175 13.64 32.68 32.73
CA ILE A 175 12.37 32.07 32.31
C ILE A 175 11.37 33.20 32.03
N HIS A 176 10.94 33.37 30.78
CA HIS A 176 9.83 34.28 30.43
C HIS A 176 8.51 33.50 30.43
N LEU A 177 7.53 33.98 31.22
CA LEU A 177 6.16 33.46 31.27
C LEU A 177 5.21 34.45 30.58
N HIS A 178 4.28 33.95 29.76
CA HIS A 178 3.11 34.72 29.32
C HIS A 178 1.84 33.89 29.48
#